data_AF-B7T4N0-F1
#
_entry.id   AF-B7T4N0-F1
#
_cell.length_a   1.000
_cell.length_b   1.000
_cell.length_c   1.000
_cell.angle_alpha   90.00
_cell.angle_beta   90.00
_cell.angle_gamma   90.00
#
_symmetry.space_group_name_H-M   'P 1'
#
loop_
_entity.id
_entity.type
_entity.pdbx_description
1 polymer ?
#
loop_
_entity_poly.entity_id
_entity_poly.type
_entity_poly.pdbx_seq_one_letter_code
_entity_poly.pdbx_strand_id
1 'polypeptide(L)'
;IWSATLSRHSICMIPPQKLVPPALMGSSALRFASTETAGLPESVSTKELVDLPDIPAAPTPPAFSLEDVSTDVLNAAGEATFASIGLGGWSPVGIVQNCMEFLHCTWELPWWGAIAVGTLAVRTIIFPLVILAQRNSAKMNNNMPQMQLLQLKMTEARQSGNAIESARYAQEMMLFMRDKGVNPLKNMIVPLAQAPLFISFFMGLRQMANTPVDSMRDGGLWWFQDLTLADPFYILPLITSATLYLTIEIGTDSARLSAANMNTMKYVLRALPLVIFPFTMNFPAAILTYWACSNFISLGQVAVL
;
A
#
# COMPACT_ATOMS: atom_id res chain seq x y z
N ILE A 1 -7.56 35.15 -49.98
CA ILE A 1 -8.19 36.29 -49.28
C ILE A 1 -8.70 35.70 -47.95
N TRP A 2 -8.09 35.73 -46.76
CA TRP A 2 -6.96 36.42 -46.09
C TRP A 2 -6.31 35.36 -45.16
N SER A 3 -4.99 35.17 -45.15
CA SER A 3 -3.95 35.83 -44.33
C SER A 3 -4.03 35.61 -42.80
N ALA A 4 -2.86 35.26 -42.27
CA ALA A 4 -2.56 34.82 -40.92
C ALA A 4 -2.71 35.90 -39.84
N THR A 5 -2.99 35.48 -38.61
CA THR A 5 -2.61 36.22 -37.39
C THR A 5 -2.29 35.21 -36.28
N LEU A 6 -0.98 34.95 -36.11
CA LEU A 6 -0.41 34.25 -34.97
C LEU A 6 -0.43 35.19 -33.75
N SER A 7 -1.16 34.81 -32.70
CA SER A 7 -1.04 35.44 -31.38
C SER A 7 -0.02 34.69 -30.54
N ARG A 8 1.14 35.32 -30.33
CA ARG A 8 2.23 34.87 -29.46
C ARG A 8 1.76 34.86 -28.01
N HIS A 9 1.72 33.68 -27.37
CA HIS A 9 1.81 33.57 -25.92
C HIS A 9 3.29 33.45 -25.54
N SER A 10 3.83 34.50 -24.92
CA SER A 10 5.19 34.55 -24.41
C SER A 10 5.33 33.64 -23.19
N ILE A 11 6.13 32.60 -23.33
CA ILE A 11 6.65 31.78 -22.24
C ILE A 11 7.76 32.59 -21.56
N CYS A 12 7.58 32.89 -20.26
CA CYS A 12 8.61 33.50 -19.43
C CYS A 12 9.72 32.46 -19.19
N MET A 13 10.83 32.59 -19.92
CA MET A 13 12.04 31.78 -19.76
C MET A 13 12.90 32.40 -18.64
N ILE A 14 13.06 31.69 -17.53
CA ILE A 14 14.00 32.03 -16.45
C ILE A 14 15.41 31.61 -16.91
N PRO A 15 16.43 32.49 -16.88
CA PRO A 15 17.79 32.14 -17.28
C PRO A 15 18.51 31.29 -16.21
N PRO A 16 19.48 30.43 -16.60
CA PRO A 16 20.18 29.54 -15.67
C PRO A 16 21.18 30.29 -14.79
N GLN A 17 21.09 30.09 -13.48
CA GLN A 17 22.09 30.55 -12.51
C GLN A 17 23.35 29.67 -12.57
N LYS A 18 24.52 30.30 -12.69
CA LYS A 18 25.83 29.65 -12.63
C LYS A 18 26.13 29.23 -11.19
N LEU A 19 26.35 27.94 -10.95
CA LEU A 19 26.92 27.42 -9.69
C LEU A 19 28.41 27.76 -9.59
N VAL A 20 28.82 28.34 -8.45
CA VAL A 20 30.22 28.51 -8.05
C VAL A 20 30.47 27.61 -6.84
N PRO A 21 31.48 26.71 -6.84
CA PRO A 21 31.80 25.87 -5.69
C PRO A 21 32.74 26.60 -4.70
N PRO A 22 32.59 26.39 -3.37
CA PRO A 22 33.62 26.81 -2.42
C PRO A 22 34.79 25.83 -2.40
N ALA A 23 35.99 26.38 -2.31
CA ALA A 23 37.28 25.72 -2.45
C ALA A 23 37.65 24.82 -1.25
N LEU A 24 38.27 23.69 -1.57
CA LEU A 24 38.97 22.77 -0.67
C LEU A 24 40.31 23.37 -0.23
N MET A 25 40.48 23.61 1.07
CA MET A 25 41.77 23.60 1.78
C MET A 25 41.61 22.51 2.85
N GLY A 26 42.43 21.48 2.99
CA GLY A 26 43.88 21.38 2.81
C GLY A 26 44.42 20.82 4.13
N SER A 27 44.58 19.51 4.21
CA SER A 27 44.97 18.75 5.40
C SER A 27 46.24 19.29 6.07
N SER A 28 46.23 19.41 7.39
CA SER A 28 47.45 19.37 8.21
C SER A 28 47.16 18.68 9.53
N ALA A 29 47.67 17.46 9.65
CA ALA A 29 47.77 16.72 10.89
C ALA A 29 48.69 17.47 11.84
N LEU A 30 48.22 17.81 13.03
CA LEU A 30 49.09 18.20 14.13
C LEU A 30 49.15 17.05 15.13
N ARG A 31 50.38 16.54 15.24
CA ARG A 31 50.80 15.38 16.03
C ARG A 31 50.72 15.70 17.53
N PHE A 32 50.36 14.69 18.31
CA PHE A 32 50.67 14.61 19.73
C PHE A 32 52.18 14.43 19.93
N ALA A 33 52.76 15.21 20.84
CA ALA A 33 53.88 14.91 21.75
C ALA A 33 54.73 16.16 21.99
N SER A 34 54.82 16.58 23.25
CA SER A 34 56.08 16.90 23.93
C SER A 34 55.81 17.15 25.41
N THR A 35 56.27 16.21 26.24
CA THR A 35 56.61 16.45 27.64
C THR A 35 57.90 17.26 27.67
N GLU A 36 57.89 18.46 28.24
CA GLU A 36 59.09 19.05 28.81
C GLU A 36 58.75 19.69 30.16
N THR A 37 59.38 19.12 31.18
CA THR A 37 59.47 19.58 32.56
C THR A 37 60.44 20.76 32.61
N ALA A 38 60.00 21.96 33.01
CA ALA A 38 60.93 23.01 33.39
C ALA A 38 60.29 24.04 34.34
N GLY A 39 60.80 24.06 35.58
CA GLY A 39 61.01 25.28 36.35
C GLY A 39 59.82 25.86 37.13
N LEU A 40 59.76 25.56 38.43
CA LEU A 40 59.27 26.52 39.43
C LEU A 40 60.26 27.70 39.49
N PRO A 41 59.76 28.93 39.69
CA PRO A 41 60.11 29.58 40.95
C PRO A 41 58.92 30.25 41.65
N GLU A 42 59.08 30.34 42.97
CA GLU A 42 58.22 30.98 43.95
C GLU A 42 57.85 32.44 43.59
N SER A 43 56.59 32.80 43.81
CA SER A 43 56.27 34.00 44.60
C SER A 43 54.78 34.01 44.95
N VAL A 44 54.52 33.92 46.24
CA VAL A 44 53.21 34.12 46.85
C VAL A 44 52.86 35.61 46.71
N SER A 45 51.76 35.91 46.02
CA SER A 45 51.09 37.21 46.13
C SER A 45 49.61 36.95 46.36
N THR A 46 49.17 37.32 47.55
CA THR A 46 47.86 37.13 48.14
C THR A 46 46.79 37.78 47.24
N LYS A 47 46.02 36.96 46.51
CA LYS A 47 44.80 37.45 45.87
C LYS A 47 43.70 37.56 46.93
N GLU A 48 43.25 38.79 47.11
CA GLU A 48 42.03 39.18 47.79
C GLU A 48 40.87 38.28 47.35
N LEU A 49 40.25 37.58 48.31
CA LEU A 49 39.06 36.76 48.09
C LEU A 49 37.89 37.71 47.82
N VAL A 50 37.46 37.78 46.56
CA VAL A 50 36.15 38.34 46.23
C VAL A 50 35.11 37.31 46.66
N ASP A 51 34.32 37.62 47.69
CA ASP A 51 33.12 36.86 48.04
C ASP A 51 32.13 36.96 46.87
N LEU A 52 32.12 35.94 46.03
CA LEU A 52 31.07 35.71 45.06
C LEU A 52 29.83 35.24 45.83
N PRO A 53 28.62 35.80 45.57
CA PRO A 53 27.40 35.28 46.16
C PRO A 53 27.21 33.81 45.77
N ASP A 54 26.80 32.98 46.73
CA ASP A 54 26.55 31.55 46.52
C ASP A 54 25.68 31.33 45.27
N ILE A 55 26.18 30.50 44.36
CA ILE A 55 25.42 30.06 43.19
C ILE A 55 24.16 29.36 43.72
N PRO A 56 22.94 29.78 43.33
CA PRO A 56 21.72 29.08 43.74
C PRO A 56 21.83 27.61 43.38
N ALA A 57 21.48 26.72 44.32
CA ALA A 57 21.45 25.28 44.04
C ALA A 57 20.63 25.03 42.77
N ALA A 58 21.18 24.20 41.87
CA ALA A 58 20.50 23.86 40.63
C ALA A 58 19.06 23.42 40.95
N PRO A 59 18.04 23.93 40.23
CA PRO A 59 16.67 23.51 40.46
C PRO A 59 16.60 22.00 40.35
N THR A 60 16.06 21.35 41.37
CA THR A 60 15.78 19.90 41.31
C THR A 60 14.98 19.65 40.04
N PRO A 61 15.44 18.73 39.15
CA PRO A 61 14.65 18.38 37.98
C PRO A 61 13.26 17.97 38.47
N PRO A 62 12.18 18.38 37.77
CA PRO A 62 10.84 17.99 38.16
C PRO A 62 10.84 16.47 38.34
N ALA A 63 10.34 16.02 39.50
CA ALA A 63 10.14 14.60 39.72
C ALA A 63 9.24 14.12 38.58
N PHE A 64 9.78 13.30 37.68
CA PHE A 64 8.98 12.59 36.69
C PHE A 64 8.09 11.61 37.47
N SER A 65 6.90 12.06 37.84
CA SER A 65 5.82 11.20 38.30
C SER A 65 5.48 10.27 37.14
N LEU A 66 5.71 8.97 37.32
CA LEU A 66 5.27 7.93 36.36
C LEU A 66 3.74 7.96 36.14
N GLU A 67 3.01 8.67 36.99
CA GLU A 67 1.55 8.87 36.92
C GLU A 67 1.12 9.98 35.93
N ASP A 68 2.02 10.87 35.51
CA ASP A 68 1.72 11.95 34.54
C ASP A 68 2.11 11.58 33.09
N VAL A 69 2.60 10.36 32.85
CA VAL A 69 2.70 9.80 31.50
C VAL A 69 1.28 9.49 31.05
N SER A 70 0.67 10.50 30.43
CA SER A 70 -0.71 10.55 29.98
C SER A 70 -1.18 9.22 29.37
N THR A 71 -2.34 8.75 29.82
CA THR A 71 -3.09 7.62 29.24
C THR A 71 -3.35 7.79 27.73
N ASP A 72 -3.14 8.98 27.17
CA ASP A 72 -3.25 9.26 25.74
C ASP A 72 -2.04 8.77 24.93
N VAL A 73 -0.90 8.47 25.57
CA VAL A 73 0.34 8.05 24.90
C VAL A 73 0.45 6.53 24.80
N LEU A 74 -0.15 5.78 25.73
CA LEU A 74 -0.08 4.31 25.76
C LEU A 74 -1.44 3.67 25.45
N ASN A 75 -1.45 2.62 24.63
CA ASN A 75 -2.62 1.82 24.30
C ASN A 75 -2.92 0.77 25.39
N ALA A 76 -4.01 0.01 25.23
CA ALA A 76 -4.41 -1.00 26.21
C ALA A 76 -3.39 -2.14 26.40
N ALA A 77 -2.48 -2.33 25.45
CA ALA A 77 -1.37 -3.29 25.54
C ALA A 77 -0.11 -2.70 26.23
N GLY A 78 -0.15 -1.43 26.64
CA GLY A 78 0.98 -0.74 27.26
C GLY A 78 2.03 -0.21 26.27
N GLU A 79 1.70 -0.17 24.98
CA GLU A 79 2.58 0.31 23.90
C GLU A 79 2.18 1.70 23.44
N ALA A 80 3.03 2.41 22.70
CA ALA A 80 2.68 3.72 22.16
C ALA A 80 1.41 3.66 21.27
N THR A 81 0.42 4.51 21.54
CA THR A 81 -0.80 4.59 20.72
C THR A 81 -0.46 4.99 19.29
N PHE A 82 -1.22 4.50 18.31
CA PHE A 82 -1.00 4.89 16.91
C PHE A 82 -1.02 6.40 16.70
N ALA A 83 -1.91 7.10 17.41
CA ALA A 83 -1.98 8.55 17.38
C ALA A 83 -0.66 9.23 17.82
N SER A 84 0.02 8.67 18.82
CA SER A 84 1.28 9.22 19.35
C SER A 84 2.47 9.05 18.39
N ILE A 85 2.48 7.99 17.59
CA ILE A 85 3.53 7.69 16.59
C ILE A 85 3.21 8.22 15.18
N GLY A 86 2.15 9.03 15.04
CA GLY A 86 1.74 9.62 13.77
C GLY A 86 1.06 8.64 12.81
N LEU A 87 0.52 7.53 13.32
CA LEU A 87 -0.32 6.59 12.59
C LEU A 87 -1.80 6.81 12.93
N GLY A 88 -2.70 6.25 12.12
CA GLY A 88 -4.15 6.29 12.33
C GLY A 88 -4.84 7.48 11.66
N GLY A 89 -5.98 7.88 12.24
CA GLY A 89 -6.81 9.00 11.77
C GLY A 89 -8.02 8.58 10.92
N TRP A 90 -8.72 9.57 10.36
CA TRP A 90 -10.01 9.40 9.66
C TRP A 90 -9.91 9.10 8.16
N SER A 91 -8.68 9.03 7.63
CA SER A 91 -8.47 8.60 6.24
C SER A 91 -8.76 7.09 6.12
N PRO A 92 -9.06 6.56 4.91
CA PRO A 92 -9.22 5.12 4.72
C PRO A 92 -8.02 4.30 5.23
N VAL A 93 -6.81 4.83 5.07
CA VAL A 93 -5.57 4.24 5.58
C VAL A 93 -5.55 4.26 7.11
N GLY A 94 -5.88 5.39 7.71
CA GLY A 94 -5.93 5.57 9.16
C GLY A 94 -6.98 4.71 9.83
N ILE A 95 -8.15 4.55 9.20
CA ILE A 95 -9.21 3.66 9.67
C ILE A 95 -8.72 2.22 9.71
N VAL A 96 -8.04 1.74 8.66
CA VAL A 96 -7.45 0.39 8.67
C VAL A 96 -6.45 0.24 9.81
N GLN A 97 -5.57 1.21 10.02
CA GLN A 97 -4.60 1.19 11.12
C GLN A 97 -5.27 1.12 12.48
N ASN A 98 -6.25 1.99 12.75
CA ASN A 98 -7.03 1.99 13.99
C ASN A 98 -7.76 0.65 14.20
N CYS A 99 -8.31 0.06 13.13
CA CYS A 99 -8.93 -1.27 13.22
C CYS A 99 -7.90 -2.37 13.54
N MET A 100 -6.69 -2.31 13.00
CA MET A 100 -5.63 -3.28 13.33
C MET A 100 -5.19 -3.12 14.79
N GLU A 101 -4.98 -1.89 15.26
CA GLU A 101 -4.65 -1.60 16.66
C GLU A 101 -5.75 -2.10 17.60
N PHE A 102 -7.02 -1.86 17.25
CA PHE A 102 -8.16 -2.37 18.02
C PHE A 102 -8.17 -3.90 18.11
N LEU A 103 -7.94 -4.59 16.98
CA LEU A 103 -7.88 -6.07 16.95
C LEU A 103 -6.69 -6.60 17.74
N HIS A 104 -5.54 -5.94 17.69
CA HIS A 104 -4.36 -6.33 18.45
C HIS A 104 -4.56 -6.12 19.95
N CYS A 105 -4.99 -4.92 20.36
CA CYS A 105 -5.07 -4.54 21.77
C CYS A 105 -6.29 -5.11 22.49
N THR A 106 -7.44 -5.21 21.82
CA THR A 106 -8.70 -5.62 22.46
C THR A 106 -8.90 -7.13 22.40
N TRP A 107 -8.50 -7.77 21.30
CA TRP A 107 -8.65 -9.22 21.12
C TRP A 107 -7.35 -9.97 21.38
N GLU A 108 -6.29 -9.28 21.80
CA GLU A 108 -4.97 -9.84 22.12
C GLU A 108 -4.40 -10.71 20.99
N LEU A 109 -4.75 -10.36 19.75
CA LEU A 109 -4.30 -11.11 18.58
C LEU A 109 -2.85 -10.73 18.24
N PRO A 110 -1.99 -11.70 17.87
CA PRO A 110 -0.70 -11.34 17.26
C PRO A 110 -0.95 -10.54 15.98
N TRP A 111 -0.01 -9.68 15.60
CA TRP A 111 -0.19 -8.77 14.45
C TRP A 111 -0.56 -9.48 13.14
N TRP A 112 0.04 -10.66 12.86
CA TRP A 112 -0.36 -11.45 11.69
C TRP A 112 -1.84 -11.88 11.75
N GLY A 113 -2.35 -12.19 12.94
CA GLY A 113 -3.72 -12.57 13.20
C GLY A 113 -4.67 -11.38 13.11
N ALA A 114 -4.29 -10.22 13.64
CA ALA A 114 -5.03 -8.97 13.48
C ALA A 114 -5.19 -8.61 11.99
N ILE A 115 -4.12 -8.73 11.19
CA ILE A 115 -4.15 -8.55 9.74
C ILE A 115 -5.12 -9.55 9.08
N ALA A 116 -5.04 -10.83 9.42
CA ALA A 116 -5.88 -11.87 8.85
C ALA A 116 -7.37 -11.65 9.16
N VAL A 117 -7.71 -11.39 10.43
CA VAL A 117 -9.08 -11.15 10.90
C VAL A 117 -9.64 -9.86 10.31
N GLY A 118 -8.85 -8.78 10.30
CA GLY A 118 -9.25 -7.52 9.69
C GLY A 118 -9.54 -7.66 8.20
N THR A 119 -8.72 -8.43 7.48
CA THR A 119 -8.95 -8.76 6.08
C THR A 119 -10.25 -9.56 5.91
N LEU A 120 -10.47 -10.59 6.73
CA LEU A 120 -11.68 -11.41 6.71
C LEU A 120 -12.95 -10.59 6.96
N ALA A 121 -12.91 -9.67 7.93
CA ALA A 121 -14.03 -8.79 8.26
C ALA A 121 -14.44 -7.93 7.04
N VAL A 122 -13.47 -7.25 6.43
CA VAL A 122 -13.70 -6.41 5.25
C VAL A 122 -14.19 -7.24 4.06
N ARG A 123 -13.60 -8.43 3.83
CA ARG A 123 -14.04 -9.34 2.77
C ARG A 123 -15.46 -9.86 2.99
N THR A 124 -15.85 -10.10 4.24
CA THR A 124 -17.22 -10.51 4.61
C THR A 124 -18.22 -9.39 4.35
N ILE A 125 -17.88 -8.14 4.68
CA ILE A 125 -18.73 -6.96 4.42
C ILE A 125 -18.99 -6.77 2.92
N ILE A 126 -17.98 -7.00 2.07
CA ILE A 126 -18.08 -6.84 0.61
C ILE A 126 -18.72 -8.07 -0.06
N PHE A 127 -18.78 -9.21 0.62
CA PHE A 127 -19.23 -10.47 0.04
C PHE A 127 -20.62 -10.40 -0.65
N PRO A 128 -21.64 -9.71 -0.11
CA PRO A 128 -22.93 -9.53 -0.81
C PRO A 128 -22.78 -8.85 -2.19
N LEU A 129 -21.86 -7.90 -2.30
CA LEU A 129 -21.56 -7.21 -3.56
C LEU A 129 -20.84 -8.14 -4.54
N VAL A 130 -19.96 -9.02 -4.06
CA VAL A 130 -19.34 -10.10 -4.87
C VAL A 130 -20.41 -11.07 -5.40
N ILE A 131 -21.35 -11.51 -4.55
CA ILE A 131 -22.46 -12.39 -4.96
C ILE A 131 -23.28 -11.74 -6.08
N LEU A 132 -23.58 -10.44 -5.96
CA LEU A 132 -24.36 -9.71 -6.97
C LEU A 132 -23.64 -9.66 -8.32
N ALA A 133 -22.34 -9.35 -8.32
CA ALA A 133 -21.52 -9.34 -9.53
C ALA A 133 -21.43 -10.75 -10.14
N GLN A 134 -21.23 -11.78 -9.32
CA GLN A 134 -21.11 -13.16 -9.79
C GLN A 134 -22.41 -13.68 -10.40
N ARG A 135 -23.57 -13.35 -9.82
CA ARG A 135 -24.88 -13.63 -10.42
C ARG A 135 -25.07 -12.99 -11.78
N ASN A 136 -24.61 -11.75 -11.96
CA ASN A 136 -24.65 -11.07 -13.24
C ASN A 136 -23.67 -11.69 -14.24
N SER A 137 -22.47 -12.07 -13.80
CA SER A 137 -21.48 -12.78 -14.61
C SER A 137 -22.01 -14.13 -15.12
N ALA A 138 -22.66 -14.92 -14.26
CA ALA A 138 -23.29 -16.18 -14.65
C ALA A 138 -24.38 -15.99 -15.71
N LYS A 139 -25.23 -14.96 -15.57
CA LYS A 139 -26.23 -14.60 -16.60
C LYS A 139 -25.58 -14.19 -17.91
N MET A 140 -24.49 -13.42 -17.86
CA MET A 140 -23.74 -13.03 -19.05
C MET A 140 -23.14 -14.25 -19.75
N ASN A 141 -22.52 -15.17 -19.00
CA ASN A 141 -21.93 -16.39 -19.54
C ASN A 141 -22.97 -17.28 -20.24
N ASN A 142 -24.19 -17.39 -19.68
CA ASN A 142 -25.28 -18.15 -20.30
C ASN A 142 -25.77 -17.54 -21.63
N ASN A 143 -25.66 -16.22 -21.80
CA ASN A 143 -26.07 -15.51 -23.01
C ASN A 143 -24.88 -15.22 -23.95
N MET A 144 -23.67 -15.64 -23.58
CA MET A 144 -22.44 -15.35 -24.30
C MET A 144 -22.45 -15.77 -25.77
N PRO A 145 -22.97 -16.96 -26.17
CA PRO A 145 -22.98 -17.37 -27.57
C PRO A 145 -23.79 -16.41 -28.47
N GLN A 146 -24.92 -15.91 -27.95
CA GLN A 146 -25.78 -14.99 -28.70
C GLN A 146 -25.14 -13.60 -28.79
N MET A 147 -24.51 -13.15 -27.70
CA MET A 147 -23.71 -11.91 -27.70
C MET A 147 -22.55 -12.00 -28.69
N GLN A 148 -21.83 -13.12 -28.75
CA GLN A 148 -20.73 -13.31 -29.69
C GLN A 148 -21.19 -13.26 -31.14
N LEU A 149 -22.34 -13.86 -31.46
CA LEU A 149 -22.92 -13.81 -32.80
C LEU A 149 -23.26 -12.37 -33.22
N LEU A 150 -23.94 -11.60 -32.36
CA LEU A 150 -24.26 -10.20 -32.64
C LEU A 150 -22.98 -9.35 -32.76
N GLN A 151 -21.97 -9.63 -31.93
CA GLN A 151 -20.68 -8.95 -31.99
C GLN A 151 -19.94 -9.23 -33.32
N LEU A 152 -20.01 -10.46 -33.83
CA LEU A 152 -19.41 -10.84 -35.11
C LEU A 152 -20.10 -10.12 -36.28
N LYS A 153 -21.44 -10.13 -36.32
CA LYS A 153 -22.22 -9.39 -37.33
C LYS A 153 -21.91 -7.88 -37.33
N MET A 154 -21.81 -7.29 -36.13
CA MET A 154 -21.40 -5.89 -35.98
C MET A 154 -20.00 -5.64 -36.55
N THR A 155 -19.03 -6.52 -36.26
CA THR A 155 -17.67 -6.41 -36.78
C THR A 155 -17.62 -6.56 -38.31
N GLU A 156 -18.35 -7.51 -38.88
CA GLU A 156 -18.46 -7.72 -40.33
C GLU A 156 -19.08 -6.51 -41.05
N ALA A 157 -20.16 -5.95 -40.51
CA ALA A 157 -20.78 -4.72 -41.02
C ALA A 157 -19.81 -3.53 -40.97
N ARG A 158 -18.99 -3.44 -39.92
CA ARG A 158 -17.96 -2.40 -39.79
C ARG A 158 -16.82 -2.59 -40.79
N GLN A 159 -16.37 -3.83 -41.03
CA GLN A 159 -15.30 -4.14 -41.98
C GLN A 159 -15.72 -3.93 -43.43
N SER A 160 -17.00 -4.18 -43.74
CA SER A 160 -17.61 -3.91 -45.05
C SER A 160 -17.92 -2.43 -45.30
N GLY A 161 -17.63 -1.54 -44.34
CA GLY A 161 -17.88 -0.10 -44.46
C GLY A 161 -19.34 0.31 -44.26
N ASN A 162 -20.23 -0.61 -43.88
CA ASN A 162 -21.63 -0.33 -43.65
C ASN A 162 -21.88 0.16 -42.22
N ALA A 163 -21.66 1.46 -42.01
CA ALA A 163 -21.83 2.11 -40.71
C ALA A 163 -23.27 2.00 -40.16
N ILE A 164 -24.28 2.01 -41.03
CA ILE A 164 -25.69 1.92 -40.64
C ILE A 164 -26.00 0.53 -40.08
N GLU A 165 -25.60 -0.54 -40.78
CA GLU A 165 -25.78 -1.91 -40.28
C GLU A 165 -24.98 -2.15 -39.00
N SER A 166 -23.76 -1.63 -38.91
CA SER A 166 -22.97 -1.73 -37.68
C SER A 166 -23.67 -1.05 -36.49
N ALA A 167 -24.32 0.10 -36.70
CA ALA A 167 -25.09 0.78 -35.67
C ALA A 167 -26.35 -0.01 -35.29
N ARG A 168 -27.03 -0.62 -36.27
CA ARG A 168 -28.18 -1.49 -36.05
C ARG A 168 -27.81 -2.68 -35.16
N TYR A 169 -26.75 -3.40 -35.48
CA TYR A 169 -26.29 -4.54 -34.67
C TYR A 169 -25.82 -4.10 -33.26
N ALA A 170 -25.22 -2.92 -33.11
CA ALA A 170 -24.89 -2.37 -31.80
C ALA A 170 -26.14 -2.08 -30.95
N GLN A 171 -27.20 -1.56 -31.56
CA GLN A 171 -28.48 -1.34 -30.90
C GLN A 171 -29.17 -2.66 -30.54
N GLU A 172 -29.19 -3.64 -31.46
CA GLU A 172 -29.71 -4.98 -31.20
C GLU A 172 -28.97 -5.65 -30.04
N MET A 173 -27.64 -5.49 -29.95
CA MET A 173 -26.84 -5.98 -28.82
C MET A 173 -27.26 -5.33 -27.50
N MET A 174 -27.44 -4.00 -27.49
CA MET A 174 -27.86 -3.28 -26.29
C MET A 174 -29.26 -3.74 -25.83
N LEU A 175 -30.22 -3.83 -26.75
CA LEU A 175 -31.56 -4.31 -26.46
C LEU A 175 -31.54 -5.75 -25.94
N PHE A 176 -30.76 -6.62 -26.59
CA PHE A 176 -30.57 -7.99 -26.15
C PHE A 176 -30.04 -8.07 -24.71
N MET A 177 -28.99 -7.32 -24.37
CA MET A 177 -28.46 -7.27 -23.00
C MET A 177 -29.51 -6.76 -22.01
N ARG A 178 -30.29 -5.74 -22.39
CA ARG A 178 -31.36 -5.17 -21.55
C ARG A 178 -32.48 -6.17 -21.30
N ASP A 179 -32.94 -6.86 -22.34
CA ASP A 179 -34.02 -7.84 -22.28
C ASP A 179 -33.62 -9.09 -21.48
N LYS A 180 -32.34 -9.48 -21.56
CA LYS A 180 -31.78 -10.55 -20.72
C LYS A 180 -31.34 -10.09 -19.33
N GLY A 181 -31.47 -8.80 -19.02
CA GLY A 181 -31.10 -8.20 -17.74
C GLY A 181 -29.60 -8.33 -17.41
N VAL A 182 -28.76 -8.39 -18.44
CA VAL A 182 -27.29 -8.43 -18.33
C VAL A 182 -26.76 -7.00 -18.31
N ASN A 183 -25.99 -6.64 -17.28
CA ASN A 183 -25.36 -5.33 -17.20
C ASN A 183 -23.84 -5.47 -16.97
N PRO A 184 -22.99 -5.10 -17.94
CA PRO A 184 -21.54 -5.23 -17.79
C PRO A 184 -20.97 -4.37 -16.65
N LEU A 185 -21.60 -3.23 -16.32
CA LEU A 185 -21.16 -2.36 -15.23
C LEU A 185 -21.31 -3.01 -13.85
N LYS A 186 -22.27 -3.93 -13.68
CA LYS A 186 -22.43 -4.70 -12.44
C LYS A 186 -21.23 -5.59 -12.15
N ASN A 187 -20.47 -6.00 -13.17
CA ASN A 187 -19.24 -6.78 -12.95
C ASN A 187 -18.06 -5.88 -12.57
N MET A 188 -18.09 -4.60 -12.91
CA MET A 188 -17.03 -3.63 -12.59
C MET A 188 -17.13 -3.10 -11.16
N ILE A 189 -18.25 -3.30 -10.48
CA ILE A 189 -18.46 -2.77 -9.12
C ILE A 189 -17.52 -3.43 -8.09
N VAL A 190 -17.20 -4.72 -8.25
CA VAL A 190 -16.27 -5.44 -7.36
C VAL A 190 -14.87 -4.87 -7.42
N PRO A 191 -14.18 -4.80 -8.59
CA PRO A 191 -12.83 -4.25 -8.65
C PRO A 191 -12.80 -2.77 -8.24
N LEU A 192 -13.84 -1.99 -8.54
CA LEU A 192 -13.93 -0.59 -8.10
C LEU A 192 -14.04 -0.45 -6.58
N ALA A 193 -14.74 -1.35 -5.89
CA ALA A 193 -14.80 -1.37 -4.43
C ALA A 193 -13.50 -1.93 -3.81
N GLN A 194 -12.89 -2.93 -4.44
CA GLN A 194 -11.69 -3.59 -3.93
C GLN A 194 -10.42 -2.73 -4.05
N ALA A 195 -10.26 -1.95 -5.12
CA ALA A 195 -9.03 -1.18 -5.34
C ALA A 195 -8.74 -0.16 -4.23
N PRO A 196 -9.69 0.71 -3.80
CA PRO A 196 -9.47 1.62 -2.68
C PRO A 196 -9.15 0.91 -1.37
N LEU A 197 -9.79 -0.24 -1.11
CA LEU A 197 -9.53 -1.03 0.10
C LEU A 197 -8.14 -1.65 0.06
N PHE A 198 -7.74 -2.23 -1.07
CA PHE A 198 -6.40 -2.76 -1.25
C PHE A 198 -5.35 -1.66 -1.04
N ILE A 199 -5.54 -0.49 -1.62
CA ILE A 199 -4.64 0.66 -1.42
C ILE A 199 -4.60 1.06 0.06
N SER A 200 -5.74 1.06 0.75
CA SER A 200 -5.83 1.43 2.16
C SER A 200 -5.04 0.47 3.06
N PHE A 201 -5.24 -0.84 2.88
CA PHE A 201 -4.47 -1.87 3.60
C PHE A 201 -2.98 -1.82 3.25
N PHE A 202 -2.66 -1.71 1.96
CA PHE A 202 -1.27 -1.66 1.50
C PHE A 202 -0.53 -0.46 2.09
N MET A 203 -1.10 0.75 1.97
CA MET A 203 -0.49 1.96 2.52
C MET A 203 -0.45 1.94 4.05
N GLY A 204 -1.50 1.42 4.70
CA GLY A 204 -1.58 1.35 6.16
C GLY A 204 -0.51 0.45 6.75
N LEU A 205 -0.41 -0.78 6.24
CA LEU A 205 0.59 -1.76 6.67
C LEU A 205 2.00 -1.33 6.29
N ARG A 206 2.18 -0.69 5.13
CA ARG A 206 3.48 -0.13 4.75
C ARG A 206 3.92 0.99 5.69
N GLN A 207 3.01 1.87 6.10
CA GLN A 207 3.33 2.91 7.09
C GLN A 207 3.63 2.29 8.46
N MET A 208 2.83 1.33 8.90
CA MET A 208 3.08 0.61 10.16
C MET A 208 4.44 -0.12 10.15
N ALA A 209 4.86 -0.69 9.02
CA ALA A 209 6.17 -1.34 8.89
C ALA A 209 7.35 -0.35 8.86
N ASN A 210 7.15 0.88 8.38
CA ASN A 210 8.21 1.89 8.29
C ASN A 210 8.31 2.77 9.54
N THR A 211 7.24 2.88 10.31
CA THR A 211 7.16 3.58 11.60
C THR A 211 7.46 2.59 12.73
N PRO A 212 8.04 2.99 13.88
CA PRO A 212 8.40 2.05 14.96
C PRO A 212 7.18 1.53 15.72
N VAL A 213 6.39 0.65 15.09
CA VAL A 213 5.46 -0.23 15.82
C VAL A 213 6.28 -1.42 16.30
N ASP A 214 6.94 -1.28 17.45
CA ASP A 214 7.96 -2.22 17.91
C ASP A 214 7.42 -3.65 18.07
N SER A 215 6.16 -3.79 18.49
CA SER A 215 5.49 -5.09 18.66
C SER A 215 5.24 -5.85 17.36
N MET A 216 5.34 -5.21 16.19
CA MET A 216 5.29 -5.90 14.90
C MET A 216 6.55 -6.70 14.60
N ARG A 217 7.67 -6.46 15.29
CA ARG A 217 8.92 -7.21 15.11
C ARG A 217 8.85 -8.65 15.62
N ASP A 218 7.99 -8.89 16.60
CA ASP A 218 7.75 -10.23 17.18
C ASP A 218 6.30 -10.69 16.96
N GLY A 219 5.54 -9.96 16.13
CA GLY A 219 4.10 -10.16 15.92
C GLY A 219 3.72 -11.10 14.78
N GLY A 220 4.70 -11.74 14.14
CA GLY A 220 4.55 -12.61 12.99
C GLY A 220 4.34 -14.09 13.33
N LEU A 221 4.53 -14.99 12.35
CA LEU A 221 4.24 -16.42 12.48
C LEU A 221 5.42 -17.28 12.01
N TRP A 222 5.82 -18.24 12.86
CA TRP A 222 6.84 -19.27 12.61
C TRP A 222 8.10 -18.78 11.87
N TRP A 223 8.10 -18.78 10.53
CA TRP A 223 9.26 -18.43 9.70
C TRP A 223 9.41 -16.93 9.41
N PHE A 224 8.36 -16.12 9.65
CA PHE A 224 8.36 -14.67 9.50
C PHE A 224 7.90 -14.02 10.80
N GLN A 225 8.79 -13.87 11.78
CA GLN A 225 8.45 -13.24 13.07
C GLN A 225 8.35 -11.72 12.95
N ASP A 226 9.29 -11.11 12.23
CA ASP A 226 9.31 -9.68 11.99
C ASP A 226 8.45 -9.31 10.78
N LEU A 227 7.32 -8.66 11.03
CA LEU A 227 6.39 -8.21 9.99
C LEU A 227 6.86 -6.93 9.29
N THR A 228 7.84 -6.22 9.86
CA THR A 228 8.37 -4.95 9.33
C THR A 228 9.42 -5.18 8.24
N LEU A 229 10.08 -6.33 8.26
CA LEU A 229 11.11 -6.73 7.29
C LEU A 229 10.56 -7.64 6.20
N ALA A 230 11.34 -7.81 5.14
CA ALA A 230 11.04 -8.80 4.09
C ALA A 230 11.18 -10.23 4.62
N ASP A 231 10.38 -11.17 4.08
CA ASP A 231 10.45 -12.58 4.46
C ASP A 231 11.84 -13.18 4.13
N PRO A 232 12.62 -13.61 5.14
CA PRO A 232 13.97 -14.14 4.93
C PRO A 232 14.02 -15.40 4.04
N PHE A 233 12.92 -16.15 3.98
CA PHE A 233 12.84 -17.41 3.25
C PHE A 233 12.06 -17.30 1.93
N TYR A 234 11.53 -16.12 1.60
CA TYR A 234 10.70 -15.87 0.41
C TYR A 234 9.47 -16.79 0.26
N ILE A 235 9.02 -17.41 1.35
CA ILE A 235 7.87 -18.31 1.38
C ILE A 235 6.57 -17.49 1.21
N LEU A 236 6.43 -16.34 1.86
CA LEU A 236 5.29 -15.44 1.73
C LEU A 236 5.11 -14.88 0.31
N PRO A 237 6.16 -14.34 -0.37
CA PRO A 237 6.09 -13.99 -1.78
C PRO A 237 5.66 -15.17 -2.66
N LEU A 238 6.18 -16.37 -2.39
CA LEU A 238 5.84 -17.58 -3.14
C LEU A 238 4.37 -17.96 -2.96
N ILE A 239 3.87 -18.01 -1.72
CA ILE A 239 2.47 -18.27 -1.40
C ILE A 239 1.57 -17.23 -2.05
N THR A 240 1.92 -15.95 -1.94
CA THR A 240 1.13 -14.86 -2.53
C THR A 240 1.04 -14.98 -4.04
N SER A 241 2.17 -15.25 -4.71
CA SER A 241 2.21 -15.48 -6.16
C SER A 241 1.42 -16.73 -6.57
N ALA A 242 1.61 -17.86 -5.89
CA ALA A 242 0.91 -19.11 -6.19
C ALA A 242 -0.61 -19.00 -5.97
N THR A 243 -1.04 -18.37 -4.89
CA THR A 243 -2.47 -18.15 -4.60
C THR A 243 -3.09 -17.13 -5.55
N LEU A 244 -2.34 -16.11 -5.98
CA LEU A 244 -2.79 -15.18 -7.01
C LEU A 244 -2.95 -15.89 -8.35
N TYR A 245 -2.01 -16.76 -8.73
CA TYR A 245 -2.13 -17.61 -9.92
C TYR A 245 -3.40 -18.45 -9.88
N LEU A 246 -3.66 -19.12 -8.76
CA LEU A 246 -4.87 -19.93 -8.59
C LEU A 246 -6.14 -19.07 -8.67
N THR A 247 -6.13 -17.89 -8.07
CA THR A 247 -7.25 -16.95 -8.13
C THR A 247 -7.54 -16.51 -9.57
N ILE A 248 -6.49 -16.21 -10.35
CA ILE A 248 -6.60 -15.86 -11.76
C ILE A 248 -7.12 -17.04 -12.57
N GLU A 249 -6.61 -18.26 -12.35
CA GLU A 249 -7.01 -19.45 -13.08
C GLU A 249 -8.51 -19.72 -12.90
N ILE A 250 -8.99 -19.74 -11.65
CA ILE A 250 -10.40 -19.98 -11.33
C ILE A 250 -11.28 -18.81 -11.81
N GLY A 251 -10.81 -17.57 -11.64
CA GLY A 251 -11.55 -16.37 -12.04
C GLY A 251 -11.70 -16.23 -13.56
N THR A 252 -10.68 -16.61 -14.33
CA THR A 252 -10.68 -16.50 -15.80
C THR A 252 -11.60 -17.53 -16.45
N ASP A 253 -11.75 -18.70 -15.84
CA ASP A 253 -12.72 -19.72 -16.29
C ASP A 253 -14.17 -19.30 -16.08
N SER A 254 -14.44 -18.54 -15.01
CA SER A 254 -15.76 -17.98 -14.72
C SER A 254 -16.12 -16.81 -15.64
N ALA A 255 -15.13 -16.09 -16.16
CA ALA A 255 -15.30 -14.85 -16.91
C ALA A 255 -15.19 -15.01 -18.43
N ARG A 256 -15.11 -16.24 -18.97
CA ARG A 256 -14.92 -16.61 -20.41
C ARG A 256 -14.96 -15.40 -21.35
N LEU A 257 -13.87 -14.64 -21.39
CA LEU A 257 -13.87 -13.28 -21.93
C LEU A 257 -14.18 -13.31 -23.44
N SER A 258 -15.22 -12.58 -23.86
CA SER A 258 -15.62 -12.45 -25.27
C SER A 258 -14.65 -11.54 -26.02
N ALA A 259 -13.63 -12.10 -26.65
CA ALA A 259 -12.89 -11.41 -27.72
C ALA A 259 -12.01 -12.39 -28.52
N ALA A 260 -11.77 -12.06 -29.79
CA ALA A 260 -10.85 -12.76 -30.70
C ALA A 260 -9.40 -12.89 -30.18
N ASN A 261 -9.03 -12.16 -29.11
CA ASN A 261 -7.71 -12.21 -28.46
C ASN A 261 -7.69 -13.00 -27.13
N MET A 262 -8.68 -13.89 -26.92
CA MET A 262 -8.86 -14.67 -25.70
C MET A 262 -7.61 -15.45 -25.26
N ASN A 263 -6.89 -16.04 -26.21
CA ASN A 263 -5.72 -16.87 -25.89
C ASN A 263 -4.55 -16.01 -25.39
N THR A 264 -4.26 -14.90 -26.05
CA THR A 264 -3.18 -13.99 -25.65
C THR A 264 -3.45 -13.38 -24.27
N MET A 265 -4.68 -12.94 -24.00
CA MET A 265 -5.02 -12.36 -22.69
C MET A 265 -4.87 -13.40 -21.57
N LYS A 266 -5.27 -14.65 -21.78
CA LYS A 266 -5.08 -15.74 -20.81
C LYS A 266 -3.60 -15.97 -20.50
N TYR A 267 -2.73 -15.99 -21.51
CA TYR A 267 -1.29 -16.12 -21.29
C TYR A 267 -0.71 -14.95 -20.51
N VAL A 268 -1.11 -13.72 -20.83
CA VAL A 268 -0.69 -12.51 -20.09
C VAL A 268 -1.12 -12.57 -18.62
N LEU A 269 -2.38 -12.91 -18.35
CA LEU A 269 -2.89 -13.04 -16.99
C LEU A 269 -2.20 -14.17 -16.21
N ARG A 270 -1.89 -15.29 -16.84
CA ARG A 270 -1.14 -16.41 -16.23
C ARG A 270 0.34 -16.09 -16.00
N ALA A 271 0.92 -15.19 -16.78
CA ALA A 271 2.30 -14.73 -16.58
C ALA A 271 2.42 -13.69 -15.46
N LEU A 272 1.34 -12.99 -15.10
CA LEU A 272 1.34 -11.95 -14.07
C LEU A 272 1.92 -12.41 -12.73
N PRO A 273 1.55 -13.57 -12.15
CA PRO A 273 2.12 -14.04 -10.88
C PRO A 273 3.64 -14.26 -10.93
N LEU A 274 4.19 -14.65 -12.08
CA LEU A 274 5.64 -14.84 -12.25
C LEU A 274 6.40 -13.51 -12.16
N VAL A 275 5.80 -12.42 -12.61
CA VAL A 275 6.36 -11.06 -12.48
C VAL A 275 6.17 -10.52 -11.06
N ILE A 276 5.05 -10.84 -10.42
CA ILE A 276 4.75 -10.39 -9.05
C ILE A 276 5.70 -11.01 -8.02
N PHE A 277 6.18 -12.24 -8.23
CA PHE A 277 7.09 -12.91 -7.30
C PHE A 277 8.39 -12.11 -7.03
N PRO A 278 9.26 -11.80 -8.02
CA PRO A 278 10.47 -11.00 -7.78
C PRO A 278 10.16 -9.56 -7.35
N PHE A 279 9.02 -9.01 -7.77
CA PHE A 279 8.58 -7.68 -7.36
C PHE A 279 8.26 -7.60 -5.85
N THR A 280 7.73 -8.68 -5.28
CA THR A 280 7.29 -8.73 -3.88
C THR A 280 8.35 -9.23 -2.90
N MET A 281 9.50 -9.72 -3.37
CA MET A 281 10.57 -10.27 -2.50
C MET A 281 11.09 -9.29 -1.45
N ASN A 282 11.07 -7.98 -1.74
CA ASN A 282 11.60 -6.95 -0.84
C ASN A 282 10.49 -6.22 -0.06
N PHE A 283 9.25 -6.68 -0.15
CA PHE A 283 8.15 -6.05 0.57
C PHE A 283 8.10 -6.53 2.02
N PRO A 284 7.74 -5.65 2.97
CA PRO A 284 7.48 -6.04 4.35
C PRO A 284 6.50 -7.22 4.43
N ALA A 285 6.79 -8.19 5.31
CA ALA A 285 6.00 -9.38 5.51
C ALA A 285 4.55 -9.05 5.95
N ALA A 286 4.31 -7.93 6.63
CA ALA A 286 2.97 -7.42 6.92
C ALA A 286 2.07 -7.32 5.67
N ILE A 287 2.61 -6.74 4.59
CA ILE A 287 1.87 -6.50 3.34
C ILE A 287 1.57 -7.84 2.66
N LEU A 288 2.54 -8.75 2.64
CA LEU A 288 2.38 -10.06 2.01
C LEU A 288 1.46 -10.98 2.81
N THR A 289 1.45 -10.85 4.13
CA THR A 289 0.49 -11.55 5.00
C THR A 289 -0.93 -11.13 4.66
N TYR A 290 -1.19 -9.82 4.56
CA TYR A 290 -2.47 -9.30 4.09
C TYR A 290 -2.85 -9.86 2.72
N TRP A 291 -1.92 -9.82 1.76
CA TRP A 291 -2.19 -10.26 0.40
C TRP A 291 -2.49 -11.77 0.34
N ALA A 292 -1.71 -12.59 1.02
CA ALA A 292 -1.93 -14.02 1.14
C ALA A 292 -3.31 -14.33 1.74
N CYS A 293 -3.64 -13.74 2.91
CA CYS A 293 -4.95 -13.90 3.54
C CYS A 293 -6.09 -13.49 2.59
N SER A 294 -5.94 -12.35 1.94
CA SER A 294 -6.89 -11.82 0.96
C SER A 294 -7.10 -12.79 -0.21
N ASN A 295 -6.04 -13.41 -0.75
CA ASN A 295 -6.16 -14.42 -1.80
C ASN A 295 -6.85 -15.70 -1.28
N PHE A 296 -6.47 -16.22 -0.12
CA PHE A 296 -7.13 -17.39 0.47
C PHE A 296 -8.62 -17.16 0.73
N ILE A 297 -9.01 -16.00 1.25
CA ILE A 297 -10.41 -15.64 1.43
C ILE A 297 -11.13 -15.56 0.08
N SER A 298 -10.49 -15.01 -0.95
CA SER A 298 -11.06 -14.98 -2.30
C SER A 298 -11.33 -16.39 -2.84
N LEU A 299 -10.35 -17.28 -2.69
CA LEU A 299 -10.48 -18.68 -3.10
C LEU A 299 -11.60 -19.38 -2.33
N GLY A 300 -11.69 -19.15 -1.02
CA GLY A 300 -12.79 -19.66 -0.19
C GLY A 300 -14.15 -19.11 -0.62
N GLN A 301 -14.25 -17.82 -0.90
CA GLN A 301 -15.47 -17.18 -1.41
C GLN A 301 -15.91 -17.79 -2.74
N VAL A 302 -14.97 -18.03 -3.65
CA VAL A 302 -15.27 -18.67 -4.95
C VAL A 302 -15.64 -20.14 -4.78
N ALA A 303 -15.03 -20.87 -3.84
CA ALA A 303 -15.38 -22.26 -3.58
C ALA A 303 -16.81 -22.43 -3.04
N VAL A 304 -17.36 -21.40 -2.38
CA VAL A 304 -18.74 -21.38 -1.83
C VAL A 304 -19.79 -20.95 -2.87
N LEU A 305 -19.38 -20.20 -3.90
CA LEU A 305 -20.24 -19.58 -4.91
C LEU A 305 -20.51 -20.49 -6.13
#